data_AF-A0AAV5VUC1-F1
#
_entry.id   AF-A0AAV5VUC1-F1
#
_cell.length_a   1.000
_cell.length_b   1.000
_cell.length_c   1.000
_cell.angle_alpha   90.00
_cell.angle_beta   90.00
_cell.angle_gamma   90.00
#
_symmetry.space_group_name_H-M   'P 1'
#
loop_
_entity.id
_entity.type
_entity.pdbx_description
1 polymer ?
#
loop_
_entity_poly.entity_id
_entity_poly.type
_entity_poly.pdbx_seq_one_letter_code
_entity_poly.pdbx_strand_id
1 'polypeptide(L)'
;LGETPLHVAIRAERMENVQTIIRHIGETLNDSDRASFTNWPTVYSSRTALHYAAHYGRSNCLHLLHSCGASVEGRTAESDSSLTPLMIAASRGHFDCCEWLVNAGYSIQAVDTSNRSALMHSVINGHSDVLRLLIDKRARTTEIDTLGNTAADYARQLRWSECEALLTPQLP
;
A
#
# COMPACT_ATOMS: atom_id res chain seq x y z
N LEU A 1 -19.38 13.42 3.02
CA LEU A 1 -18.43 12.70 3.90
C LEU A 1 -18.69 11.21 3.70
N GLY A 2 -17.80 10.51 3.00
CA GLY A 2 -17.96 9.10 2.61
C GLY A 2 -17.02 8.15 3.35
N GLU A 3 -16.53 8.53 4.54
CA GLU A 3 -15.73 7.66 5.39
C GLU A 3 -16.67 6.79 6.25
N THR A 4 -16.51 5.46 6.22
CA THR A 4 -17.20 4.57 7.16
C THR A 4 -16.68 4.81 8.59
N PRO A 5 -17.46 4.47 9.64
CA PRO A 5 -16.97 4.55 11.02
C PRO A 5 -15.65 3.79 11.25
N LEU A 6 -15.44 2.68 10.51
CA LEU A 6 -14.21 1.92 10.52
C LEU A 6 -13.03 2.71 9.94
N HIS A 7 -13.20 3.38 8.79
CA HIS A 7 -12.18 4.23 8.19
C HIS A 7 -11.77 5.38 9.11
N VAL A 8 -12.74 6.03 9.76
CA VAL A 8 -12.47 7.10 10.74
C VAL A 8 -11.70 6.55 11.95
N ALA A 9 -12.06 5.38 12.46
CA ALA A 9 -11.39 4.74 13.60
C ALA A 9 -9.94 4.36 13.28
N ILE A 10 -9.67 3.82 12.08
CA ILE A 10 -8.33 3.48 11.60
C ILE A 10 -7.48 4.74 11.44
N ARG A 11 -8.01 5.77 10.78
CA ARG A 11 -7.32 7.06 10.61
C ARG A 11 -6.91 7.67 11.96
N ALA A 12 -7.81 7.60 12.93
CA ALA A 12 -7.60 8.09 14.29
C ALA A 12 -6.81 7.13 15.21
N GLU A 13 -6.40 5.96 14.70
CA GLU A 13 -5.67 4.91 15.45
C GLU A 13 -6.36 4.49 16.77
N ARG A 14 -7.70 4.58 16.81
CA ARG A 14 -8.45 4.20 18.01
C ARG A 14 -8.68 2.69 18.03
N MET A 15 -7.67 1.94 18.48
CA MET A 15 -7.68 0.47 18.42
C MET A 15 -8.91 -0.17 19.07
N GLU A 16 -9.39 0.34 20.20
CA GLU A 16 -10.62 -0.15 20.85
C GLU A 16 -11.85 0.02 19.95
N ASN A 17 -11.95 1.16 19.27
CA ASN A 17 -13.03 1.41 18.33
C ASN A 17 -12.89 0.51 17.10
N VAL A 18 -11.68 0.37 16.54
CA VAL A 18 -11.44 -0.53 15.40
C VAL A 18 -11.84 -1.96 15.76
N GLN A 19 -11.45 -2.46 16.93
CA GLN A 19 -11.75 -3.82 17.36
C GLN A 19 -13.25 -4.02 17.65
N THR A 20 -13.90 -3.04 18.28
CA THR A 20 -15.33 -3.09 18.58
C THR A 20 -16.15 -3.06 17.30
N ILE A 21 -15.78 -2.18 16.36
CA ILE A 21 -16.44 -2.04 15.06
C ILE A 21 -16.28 -3.33 14.26
N ILE A 22 -15.10 -3.92 14.20
CA ILE A 22 -14.89 -5.19 13.46
C ILE A 22 -15.67 -6.35 14.06
N ARG A 23 -15.75 -6.46 15.40
CA ARG A 23 -16.59 -7.50 16.06
C ARG A 23 -18.08 -7.34 15.76
N HIS A 24 -18.57 -6.11 15.64
CA HIS A 24 -19.99 -5.84 15.39
C HIS A 24 -20.37 -5.88 13.90
N ILE A 25 -19.41 -5.63 13.00
CA ILE A 25 -19.62 -5.58 11.53
C ILE A 25 -19.33 -6.93 10.86
N GLY A 26 -19.38 -8.05 11.60
CA GLY A 26 -19.10 -9.39 11.09
C GLY A 26 -19.54 -9.62 9.63
N GLU A 27 -18.64 -10.21 8.84
CA GLU A 27 -18.78 -10.61 7.42
C GLU A 27 -18.72 -9.51 6.32
N THR A 28 -18.86 -8.22 6.62
CA THR A 28 -18.81 -7.14 5.59
C THR A 28 -17.47 -6.38 5.47
N LEU A 29 -16.41 -6.88 6.11
CA LEU A 29 -15.03 -6.34 6.03
C LEU A 29 -14.50 -6.14 4.60
N ASN A 30 -15.05 -6.91 3.66
CA ASN A 30 -14.58 -7.02 2.27
C ASN A 30 -15.51 -6.32 1.28
N ASP A 31 -16.63 -5.74 1.72
CA ASP A 31 -17.47 -4.94 0.84
C ASP A 31 -16.69 -3.67 0.49
N SER A 32 -16.01 -3.70 -0.66
CA SER A 32 -15.65 -2.48 -1.38
C SER A 32 -16.90 -1.61 -1.42
N ASP A 33 -16.84 -0.35 -0.99
CA ASP A 33 -17.96 0.59 -0.91
C ASP A 33 -18.80 0.62 -2.21
N ARG A 34 -19.68 -0.37 -2.42
CA ARG A 34 -20.71 -0.39 -3.46
C ARG A 34 -21.90 0.30 -2.84
N ALA A 35 -21.78 1.61 -2.65
CA ALA A 35 -22.94 2.46 -2.45
C ALA A 35 -23.75 2.49 -3.76
N SER A 36 -24.56 1.46 -3.99
CA SER A 36 -25.46 1.34 -5.14
C SER A 36 -26.73 2.18 -5.01
N PHE A 37 -26.69 3.32 -4.30
CA PHE A 37 -27.90 4.12 -4.05
C PHE A 37 -27.82 5.62 -4.30
N THR A 38 -26.71 6.19 -4.78
CA THR A 38 -26.72 7.64 -5.09
C THR A 38 -25.91 7.97 -6.34
N ASN A 39 -26.63 8.44 -7.35
CA ASN A 39 -26.16 8.92 -8.64
C ASN A 39 -25.43 10.29 -8.51
N TRP A 40 -24.25 10.32 -7.88
CA TRP A 40 -23.48 11.55 -7.59
C TRP A 40 -22.01 11.45 -8.04
N PRO A 41 -21.38 12.52 -8.57
CA PRO A 41 -20.12 12.43 -9.33
C PRO A 41 -18.83 12.46 -8.47
N THR A 42 -18.80 11.75 -7.34
CA THR A 42 -17.54 11.53 -6.59
C THR A 42 -17.08 10.08 -6.70
N VAL A 43 -16.01 9.92 -7.48
CA VAL A 43 -15.19 8.73 -7.75
C VAL A 43 -15.26 7.66 -6.64
N TYR A 44 -15.79 6.48 -7.02
CA TYR A 44 -15.99 5.30 -6.18
C TYR A 44 -14.66 4.79 -5.58
N SER A 45 -14.45 5.03 -4.29
CA SER A 45 -13.28 4.56 -3.54
C SER A 45 -13.50 3.14 -3.03
N SER A 46 -13.14 2.13 -3.83
CA SER A 46 -12.96 0.74 -3.35
C SER A 46 -11.66 0.59 -2.54
N ARG A 47 -11.42 1.49 -1.58
CA ARG A 47 -10.29 1.39 -0.65
C ARG A 47 -10.75 0.54 0.52
N THR A 48 -10.20 -0.67 0.64
CA THR A 48 -10.45 -1.52 1.82
C THR A 48 -9.82 -0.89 3.06
N ALA A 49 -10.25 -1.34 4.25
CA ALA A 49 -9.67 -0.93 5.52
C ALA A 49 -8.13 -1.09 5.58
N LEU A 50 -7.58 -2.09 4.88
CA LEU A 50 -6.13 -2.31 4.75
C LEU A 50 -5.43 -1.19 3.97
N HIS A 51 -6.04 -0.67 2.90
CA HIS A 51 -5.50 0.49 2.17
C HIS A 51 -5.48 1.74 3.05
N TYR A 52 -6.52 1.96 3.85
CA TYR A 52 -6.57 3.07 4.82
C TYR A 52 -5.50 2.93 5.89
N ALA A 53 -5.34 1.75 6.48
CA ALA A 53 -4.30 1.49 7.47
C ALA A 53 -2.89 1.70 6.88
N ALA A 54 -2.64 1.20 5.67
CA ALA A 54 -1.40 1.44 4.95
C ALA A 54 -1.18 2.93 4.62
N HIS A 55 -2.22 3.66 4.22
CA HIS A 55 -2.15 5.09 3.91
C HIS A 55 -1.73 5.94 5.11
N TYR A 56 -2.23 5.60 6.30
CA TYR A 56 -1.96 6.33 7.54
C TYR A 56 -0.83 5.72 8.38
N GLY A 57 -0.12 4.69 7.91
CA GLY A 57 1.01 4.08 8.62
C GLY A 57 0.59 3.31 9.88
N ARG A 58 -0.63 2.76 9.91
CA ARG A 58 -1.22 2.11 11.09
C ARG A 58 -0.92 0.61 11.11
N SER A 59 0.33 0.23 11.37
CA SER A 59 0.76 -1.18 11.42
C SER A 59 -0.08 -2.03 12.38
N ASN A 60 -0.38 -1.52 13.58
CA ASN A 60 -1.26 -2.19 14.55
C ASN A 60 -2.67 -2.46 14.00
N CYS A 61 -3.21 -1.55 13.18
CA CYS A 61 -4.49 -1.76 12.52
C CYS A 61 -4.39 -2.84 11.43
N LEU A 62 -3.27 -2.91 10.69
CA LEU A 62 -3.03 -3.98 9.70
C LEU A 62 -3.03 -5.37 10.36
N HIS A 63 -2.29 -5.52 11.47
CA HIS A 63 -2.29 -6.74 12.28
C HIS A 63 -3.71 -7.16 12.66
N LEU A 64 -4.48 -6.22 13.21
CA LEU A 64 -5.80 -6.50 13.73
C LEU A 64 -6.80 -6.83 12.60
N LEU A 65 -6.79 -6.06 11.51
CA LEU A 65 -7.62 -6.31 10.32
C LEU A 65 -7.36 -7.69 9.72
N HIS A 66 -6.10 -8.10 9.63
CA HIS A 66 -5.72 -9.42 9.13
C HIS A 66 -6.13 -10.54 10.07
N SER A 67 -5.96 -10.37 11.39
CA SER A 67 -6.42 -11.36 12.38
C SER A 67 -7.94 -11.59 12.34
N CYS A 68 -8.69 -10.62 11.82
CA CYS A 68 -10.14 -10.70 11.66
C CYS A 68 -10.59 -11.16 10.26
N GLY A 69 -9.67 -11.62 9.40
CA GLY A 69 -10.00 -12.20 8.10
C GLY A 69 -10.32 -11.20 6.99
N ALA A 70 -9.90 -9.93 7.12
CA ALA A 70 -9.99 -8.98 6.01
C ALA A 70 -9.21 -9.51 4.80
N SER A 71 -9.85 -9.61 3.63
CA SER A 71 -9.26 -10.14 2.40
C SER A 71 -8.11 -9.26 1.93
N VAL A 72 -7.00 -9.93 1.67
CA VAL A 72 -5.65 -9.41 1.91
C VAL A 72 -5.06 -8.75 0.66
N GLU A 73 -5.49 -9.11 -0.55
CA GLU A 73 -4.89 -8.58 -1.78
C GLU A 73 -5.85 -7.72 -2.62
N GLY A 74 -6.84 -7.10 -1.95
CA GLY A 74 -7.70 -6.12 -2.61
C GLY A 74 -6.86 -5.06 -3.30
N ARG A 75 -7.18 -4.75 -4.55
CA ARG A 75 -6.59 -3.63 -5.28
C ARG A 75 -7.56 -2.46 -5.25
N THR A 76 -7.08 -1.23 -5.20
CA THR A 76 -7.97 -0.07 -5.37
C THR A 76 -8.66 -0.14 -6.74
N ALA A 77 -9.97 0.08 -6.78
CA ALA A 77 -10.72 0.20 -8.04
C ALA A 77 -10.69 1.65 -8.60
N GLU A 78 -9.64 2.42 -8.25
CA GLU A 78 -9.47 3.76 -8.79
C GLU A 78 -9.27 3.68 -10.30
N SER A 79 -9.93 4.58 -11.03
CA SER A 79 -9.94 4.61 -12.51
C SER A 79 -8.55 4.60 -13.13
N ASP A 80 -7.54 5.07 -12.39
CA ASP A 80 -6.20 5.33 -12.92
C ASP A 80 -5.07 4.60 -12.19
N SER A 81 -5.31 3.95 -11.03
CA SER A 81 -4.28 3.14 -10.38
C SER A 81 -4.85 1.99 -9.55
N SER A 82 -4.51 0.77 -9.94
CA SER A 82 -4.84 -0.45 -9.21
C SER A 82 -3.76 -0.73 -8.17
N LEU A 83 -3.75 0.04 -7.08
CA LEU A 83 -2.74 -0.02 -6.03
C LEU A 83 -3.06 -1.11 -5.01
N THR A 84 -2.01 -1.72 -4.46
CA THR A 84 -2.11 -2.60 -3.30
C THR A 84 -1.81 -1.83 -2.01
N PRO A 85 -2.17 -2.34 -0.82
CA PRO A 85 -1.78 -1.74 0.45
C PRO A 85 -0.26 -1.55 0.56
N LEU A 86 0.54 -2.49 0.04
CA LEU A 86 2.00 -2.40 0.05
C LEU A 86 2.52 -1.23 -0.80
N MET A 87 1.95 -0.97 -1.98
CA MET A 87 2.31 0.19 -2.80
C MET A 87 1.97 1.52 -2.10
N ILE A 88 0.83 1.58 -1.42
CA ILE A 88 0.43 2.77 -0.65
C ILE A 88 1.37 3.00 0.52
N ALA A 89 1.71 1.96 1.29
CA ALA A 89 2.65 2.08 2.40
C ALA A 89 4.04 2.50 1.89
N ALA A 90 4.48 1.93 0.76
CA ALA A 90 5.80 2.20 0.20
C ALA A 90 5.92 3.61 -0.39
N SER A 91 4.89 4.11 -1.09
CA SER A 91 4.86 5.50 -1.58
C SER A 91 4.84 6.56 -0.48
N ARG A 92 4.58 6.15 0.76
CA ARG A 92 4.49 7.04 1.94
C ARG A 92 5.61 6.84 2.95
N GLY A 93 6.50 5.87 2.74
CA GLY A 93 7.62 5.61 3.63
C GLY A 93 7.22 4.91 4.93
N HIS A 94 6.07 4.24 4.98
CA HIS A 94 5.60 3.56 6.19
C HIS A 94 6.31 2.21 6.35
N PHE A 95 7.55 2.23 6.88
CA PHE A 95 8.41 1.07 7.04
C PHE A 95 7.72 -0.10 7.75
N ASP A 96 7.15 0.12 8.95
CA ASP A 96 6.52 -0.92 9.74
C ASP A 96 5.33 -1.57 9.02
N CYS A 97 4.57 -0.77 8.27
CA CYS A 97 3.50 -1.30 7.42
C CYS A 97 4.06 -2.16 6.28
N CYS A 98 5.11 -1.71 5.61
CA CYS A 98 5.75 -2.47 4.54
C CYS A 98 6.31 -3.79 5.04
N GLU A 99 7.03 -3.77 6.16
CA GLU A 99 7.63 -4.97 6.75
C GLU A 99 6.55 -5.97 7.12
N TRP A 100 5.50 -5.49 7.80
CA TRP A 100 4.39 -6.34 8.17
C TRP A 100 3.67 -6.96 6.96
N LEU A 101 3.33 -6.15 5.95
CA LEU A 101 2.63 -6.61 4.75
C LEU A 101 3.41 -7.69 4.01
N VAL A 102 4.73 -7.51 3.84
CA VAL A 102 5.58 -8.51 3.19
C VAL A 102 5.66 -9.79 4.04
N ASN A 103 5.82 -9.68 5.36
CA ASN A 103 5.86 -10.84 6.26
C ASN A 103 4.52 -11.58 6.35
N ALA A 104 3.40 -10.88 6.16
CA ALA A 104 2.06 -11.44 6.11
C ALA A 104 1.72 -12.12 4.77
N GLY A 105 2.67 -12.18 3.83
CA GLY A 105 2.53 -12.91 2.56
C GLY A 105 1.87 -12.13 1.43
N TYR A 106 1.70 -10.80 1.57
CA TYR A 106 1.20 -9.97 0.48
C TYR A 106 2.21 -9.96 -0.67
N SER A 107 1.72 -10.00 -1.91
CA SER A 107 2.58 -10.00 -3.09
C SER A 107 3.49 -8.76 -3.19
N ILE A 108 4.79 -8.97 -2.99
CA ILE A 108 5.84 -7.95 -3.15
C ILE A 108 6.05 -7.55 -4.62
N GLN A 109 5.68 -8.43 -5.56
CA GLN A 109 5.84 -8.24 -7.00
C GLN A 109 4.57 -7.72 -7.69
N ALA A 110 3.52 -7.42 -6.93
CA ALA A 110 2.34 -6.78 -7.50
C ALA A 110 2.73 -5.46 -8.17
N VAL A 111 2.10 -5.16 -9.31
CA VAL A 111 2.35 -3.96 -10.12
C VAL A 111 1.05 -3.22 -10.40
N ASP A 112 1.05 -1.88 -10.37
CA ASP A 112 -0.12 -1.07 -10.69
C ASP A 112 -0.43 -1.06 -12.21
N THR A 113 -1.40 -0.25 -12.63
CA THR A 113 -1.80 -0.10 -14.05
C THR A 113 -0.70 0.48 -14.95
N SER A 114 0.31 1.12 -14.36
CA SER A 114 1.52 1.61 -15.06
C SER A 114 2.69 0.63 -14.93
N ASN A 115 2.43 -0.60 -14.52
CA ASN A 115 3.44 -1.63 -14.26
C ASN A 115 4.45 -1.25 -13.15
N ARG A 116 4.07 -0.37 -12.21
CA ARG A 116 4.95 0.05 -11.10
C ARG A 116 4.75 -0.81 -9.87
N SER A 117 5.84 -1.33 -9.33
CA SER A 117 5.84 -2.11 -8.08
C SER A 117 5.92 -1.21 -6.85
N ALA A 118 5.72 -1.79 -5.66
CA ALA A 118 5.94 -1.08 -4.39
C ALA A 118 7.37 -0.52 -4.28
N LEU A 119 8.36 -1.22 -4.85
CA LEU A 119 9.75 -0.76 -4.89
C LEU A 119 9.92 0.50 -5.75
N MET A 120 9.26 0.58 -6.91
CA MET A 120 9.28 1.82 -7.70
C MET A 120 8.60 2.96 -6.96
N HIS A 121 7.47 2.69 -6.29
CA HIS A 121 6.75 3.70 -5.50
C HIS A 121 7.59 4.25 -4.33
N SER A 122 8.39 3.43 -3.64
CA SER A 122 9.30 3.93 -2.59
C SER A 122 10.39 4.82 -3.19
N VAL A 123 10.94 4.48 -4.36
CA VAL A 123 11.97 5.29 -5.01
C VAL A 123 11.42 6.59 -5.57
N ILE A 124 10.25 6.58 -6.21
CA ILE A 124 9.60 7.79 -6.74
C ILE A 124 9.43 8.84 -5.62
N ASN A 125 9.18 8.40 -4.39
CA ASN A 125 8.98 9.27 -3.22
C ASN A 125 10.23 9.42 -2.33
N GLY A 126 11.38 8.82 -2.70
CA GLY A 126 12.65 8.98 -1.98
C GLY A 126 12.79 8.21 -0.66
N HIS A 127 12.00 7.15 -0.45
CA HIS A 127 12.02 6.33 0.76
C HIS A 127 13.07 5.20 0.68
N SER A 128 14.32 5.53 1.01
CA SER A 128 15.49 4.64 0.92
C SER A 128 15.48 3.48 1.94
N ASP A 129 14.89 3.70 3.11
CA ASP A 129 14.66 2.70 4.16
C ASP A 129 13.69 1.60 3.71
N VAL A 130 12.55 2.00 3.14
CA VAL A 130 11.59 1.07 2.53
C VAL A 130 12.18 0.37 1.31
N LEU A 131 12.95 1.09 0.48
CA LEU A 131 13.65 0.48 -0.65
C LEU A 131 14.58 -0.64 -0.18
N ARG A 132 15.41 -0.39 0.84
CA ARG A 132 16.32 -1.39 1.42
C ARG A 132 15.55 -2.62 1.90
N LEU A 133 14.49 -2.42 2.67
CA LEU A 133 13.61 -3.50 3.12
C LEU A 133 13.08 -4.33 1.96
N LEU A 134 12.57 -3.70 0.90
CA LEU A 134 12.03 -4.41 -0.25
C LEU A 134 13.12 -5.18 -1.01
N ILE A 135 14.33 -4.63 -1.14
CA ILE A 135 15.49 -5.33 -1.70
C ILE A 135 15.87 -6.55 -0.85
N ASP A 136 15.94 -6.40 0.47
CA ASP A 136 16.26 -7.49 1.42
C ASP A 136 15.20 -8.61 1.34
N LYS A 137 13.95 -8.24 1.05
CA LYS A 137 12.84 -9.17 0.79
C LYS A 137 12.76 -9.66 -0.66
N ARG A 138 13.80 -9.42 -1.46
CA ARG A 138 13.96 -9.90 -2.84
C ARG A 138 12.92 -9.33 -3.83
N ALA A 139 12.52 -8.08 -3.65
CA ALA A 139 11.79 -7.34 -4.68
C ALA A 139 12.64 -7.22 -5.96
N ARG A 140 12.01 -7.27 -7.14
CA ARG A 140 12.75 -7.09 -8.40
C ARG A 140 13.09 -5.61 -8.60
N THR A 141 14.34 -5.34 -8.92
CA THR A 141 14.90 -3.98 -9.07
C THR A 141 15.02 -3.51 -10.52
N THR A 142 14.96 -4.45 -11.48
CA THR A 142 15.23 -4.22 -12.91
C THR A 142 14.00 -4.22 -13.79
N GLU A 143 12.81 -4.41 -13.22
CA GLU A 143 11.55 -4.31 -13.97
C GLU A 143 11.35 -2.86 -14.46
N ILE A 144 10.63 -2.71 -15.57
CA ILE A 144 10.34 -1.40 -16.17
C ILE A 144 8.85 -1.09 -16.08
N ASP A 145 8.52 0.18 -15.87
CA ASP A 145 7.15 0.66 -15.95
C ASP A 145 6.69 0.79 -17.43
N THR A 146 5.45 1.25 -17.65
CA THR A 146 4.92 1.49 -19.01
C THR A 146 5.64 2.59 -19.78
N LEU A 147 6.46 3.41 -19.11
CA LEU A 147 7.28 4.46 -19.72
C LEU A 147 8.72 3.97 -20.02
N GLY A 148 9.04 2.72 -19.68
CA GLY A 148 10.37 2.15 -19.87
C GLY A 148 11.37 2.50 -18.78
N ASN A 149 10.93 3.06 -17.64
CA ASN A 149 11.80 3.43 -16.52
C ASN A 149 11.90 2.29 -15.51
N THR A 150 13.13 1.99 -15.09
CA THR A 150 13.41 1.18 -13.89
C THR A 150 13.35 2.04 -12.63
N ALA A 151 13.35 1.39 -11.45
CA ALA A 151 13.54 2.10 -10.19
C ALA A 151 14.84 2.92 -10.15
N ALA A 152 15.92 2.41 -10.78
CA ALA A 152 17.20 3.13 -10.85
C ALA A 152 17.09 4.39 -11.72
N ASP A 153 16.28 4.36 -12.79
CA ASP A 153 16.04 5.53 -13.63
C ASP A 153 15.30 6.61 -12.84
N TYR A 154 14.29 6.25 -12.04
CA TYR A 154 13.64 7.20 -11.14
C TYR A 154 14.60 7.76 -10.09
N ALA A 155 15.45 6.94 -9.47
CA ALA A 155 16.43 7.41 -8.50
C ALA A 155 17.36 8.48 -9.12
N ARG A 156 17.82 8.27 -10.35
CA ARG A 156 18.66 9.24 -11.08
C ARG A 156 17.90 10.50 -11.48
N GLN A 157 16.72 10.35 -12.08
CA GLN A 157 15.91 11.46 -12.57
C GLN A 157 15.49 12.40 -11.43
N LEU A 158 15.13 11.83 -10.27
CA LEU A 158 14.67 12.57 -9.09
C LEU A 158 15.82 12.92 -8.13
N ARG A 159 17.06 12.51 -8.44
CA ARG A 159 18.28 12.78 -7.67
C ARG A 159 18.25 12.21 -6.24
N TRP A 160 17.67 11.02 -6.07
CA TRP A 160 17.68 10.27 -4.82
C TRP A 160 18.98 9.47 -4.68
N SER A 161 20.06 10.13 -4.24
CA SER A 161 21.40 9.54 -4.19
C SER A 161 21.49 8.26 -3.35
N GLU A 162 20.76 8.19 -2.22
CA GLU A 162 20.74 6.98 -1.40
C GLU A 162 20.00 5.82 -2.09
N CYS A 163 18.89 6.10 -2.76
CA CYS A 163 18.17 5.10 -3.54
C CYS A 163 19.01 4.59 -4.72
N GLU A 164 19.73 5.48 -5.39
CA GLU A 164 20.64 5.12 -6.48
C GLU A 164 21.77 4.20 -5.98
N ALA A 165 22.38 4.52 -4.83
CA ALA A 165 23.42 3.71 -4.22
C ALA A 165 22.92 2.29 -3.86
N LEU A 166 21.67 2.17 -3.40
CA LEU A 166 21.04 0.88 -3.08
C LEU A 166 20.72 0.03 -4.32
N LEU A 167 20.44 0.67 -5.45
CA LEU A 167 20.07 0.00 -6.70
C LEU A 167 21.24 -0.30 -7.62
N THR A 168 22.41 0.29 -7.34
CA THR A 168 23.63 0.00 -8.09
C THR A 168 24.19 -1.35 -7.64
N PRO A 169 24.53 -2.27 -8.56
CA PRO A 169 25.16 -3.53 -8.18
C PRO A 169 26.42 -3.26 -7.36
N GLN A 170 26.51 -3.83 -6.15
CA GLN A 170 27.76 -3.79 -5.40
C GLN A 170 28.75 -4.69 -6.15
N LEU A 171 29.81 -4.08 -6.68
CA LEU A 171 30.95 -4.83 -7.23
C LEU A 171 31.58 -5.67 -6.11
N PRO A 172 31.99 -6.92 -6.38
CA PRO A 172 32.61 -7.80 -5.40
C PRO A 172 33.95 -7.27 -4.87
#